data_AF-A0A7Z9TWV5-F1
#
_entry.id   AF-A0A7Z9TWV5-F1
#
_cell.length_a   1.000
_cell.length_b   1.000
_cell.length_c   1.000
_cell.angle_alpha   90.00
_cell.angle_beta   90.00
_cell.angle_gamma   90.00
#
_symmetry.space_group_name_H-M   'P 1'
#
loop_
_entity.id
_entity.type
_entity.pdbx_description
1 polymer ?
#
loop_
_entity_poly.entity_id
_entity_poly.type
_entity_poly.pdbx_seq_one_letter_code
_entity_poly.pdbx_strand_id
1 'polypeptide(L)'
;MTDKTVQQQDESQLVAARRAKMGRWIEDYGVYPWGHREDGLISLESARSLFDQSAHDAFKEDDSNDARPRVKVAGRCIQHRAMGKLTFLVIRDDTGDLQISCSKAAMPIEQFKVASKLDYGDIIVAEGAMGMTNKGEICVWADSFTLGCKSLGIPTDGKSTFVPSFVLIRIVIFERSSEIILLGS
;
A
#
# COMPACT_ATOMS: atom_id res chain seq x y z
N MET A 1 14.83 -17.57 30.17
CA MET A 1 14.91 -18.48 29.00
C MET A 1 13.54 -18.85 28.45
N THR A 2 12.46 -18.75 29.23
CA THR A 2 11.08 -19.06 28.84
C THR A 2 10.45 -18.04 27.86
N ASP A 3 10.74 -16.74 27.98
CA ASP A 3 10.16 -15.72 27.09
C ASP A 3 10.53 -15.88 25.62
N LYS A 4 11.81 -16.19 25.32
CA LYS A 4 12.28 -16.31 23.94
C LYS A 4 11.63 -17.49 23.20
N THR A 5 11.38 -18.60 23.90
CA THR A 5 10.79 -19.81 23.31
C THR A 5 9.30 -19.61 22.99
N VAL A 6 8.58 -18.89 23.85
CA VAL A 6 7.15 -18.56 23.63
C VAL A 6 7.01 -17.57 22.46
N GLN A 7 7.86 -16.54 22.41
CA GLN A 7 7.86 -15.55 21.32
C GLN A 7 8.18 -16.19 19.96
N GLN A 8 9.15 -17.13 19.91
CA GLN A 8 9.44 -17.90 18.69
C GLN A 8 8.28 -18.82 18.26
N GLN A 9 7.55 -19.42 19.19
CA GLN A 9 6.39 -20.25 18.85
C GLN A 9 5.24 -19.42 18.29
N ASP A 10 4.98 -18.24 18.85
CA ASP A 10 3.94 -17.33 18.38
C ASP A 10 4.27 -16.79 16.97
N GLU A 11 5.53 -16.39 16.72
CA GLU A 11 6.01 -16.01 15.40
C GLU A 11 5.82 -17.14 14.36
N SER A 12 6.12 -18.39 14.73
CA SER A 12 5.92 -19.55 13.86
C SER A 12 4.45 -19.77 13.49
N GLN A 13 3.54 -19.62 14.46
CA GLN A 13 2.09 -19.73 14.22
C GLN A 13 1.56 -18.60 13.33
N LEU A 14 2.04 -17.36 13.55
CA LEU A 14 1.70 -16.19 12.73
C LEU A 14 2.18 -16.35 11.28
N VAL A 15 3.41 -16.83 11.09
CA VAL A 15 3.97 -17.13 9.77
C VAL A 15 3.16 -18.23 9.08
N ALA A 16 2.76 -19.28 9.82
CA ALA A 16 1.91 -20.33 9.27
C ALA A 16 0.54 -19.81 8.84
N ALA A 17 -0.10 -18.95 9.65
CA ALA A 17 -1.37 -18.31 9.30
C ALA A 17 -1.25 -17.41 8.06
N ARG A 18 -0.16 -16.64 7.95
CA ARG A 18 0.11 -15.78 6.78
C ARG A 18 0.40 -16.60 5.53
N ARG A 19 1.11 -17.73 5.63
CA ARG A 19 1.32 -18.68 4.52
C ARG A 19 0.02 -19.33 4.07
N ALA A 20 -0.82 -19.77 4.99
CA ALA A 20 -2.13 -20.33 4.66
C ALA A 20 -3.01 -19.29 3.96
N LYS A 21 -3.00 -18.04 4.46
CA LYS A 21 -3.69 -16.92 3.82
C LYS A 21 -3.13 -16.69 2.42
N MET A 22 -1.80 -16.67 2.25
CA MET A 22 -1.13 -16.53 0.95
C MET A 22 -1.58 -17.58 -0.08
N GLY A 23 -1.78 -18.85 0.32
CA GLY A 23 -2.36 -19.87 -0.56
C GLY A 23 -3.77 -19.50 -1.04
N ARG A 24 -4.62 -19.03 -0.12
CA ARG A 24 -5.97 -18.56 -0.43
C ARG A 24 -6.00 -17.30 -1.32
N TRP A 25 -4.94 -16.51 -1.39
CA TRP A 25 -4.91 -15.33 -2.27
C TRP A 25 -5.01 -15.72 -3.75
N ILE A 26 -4.36 -16.82 -4.12
CA ILE A 26 -4.40 -17.34 -5.48
C ILE A 26 -5.75 -18.01 -5.74
N GLU A 27 -6.23 -18.83 -4.80
CA GLU A 27 -7.47 -19.61 -4.95
C GLU A 27 -8.73 -18.73 -4.92
N ASP A 28 -8.84 -17.81 -3.96
CA ASP A 28 -10.08 -17.05 -3.70
C ASP A 28 -10.18 -15.77 -4.52
N TYR A 29 -9.05 -15.13 -4.83
CA TYR A 29 -9.01 -13.80 -5.47
C TYR A 29 -8.28 -13.79 -6.81
N GLY A 30 -7.61 -14.88 -7.20
CA GLY A 30 -6.83 -14.94 -8.44
C GLY A 30 -5.65 -13.96 -8.45
N VAL A 31 -5.18 -13.50 -7.29
CA VAL A 31 -4.11 -12.51 -7.17
C VAL A 31 -2.81 -13.19 -6.76
N TYR A 32 -1.76 -12.96 -7.55
CA TYR A 32 -0.43 -13.45 -7.23
C TYR A 32 0.17 -12.68 -6.04
N PRO A 33 0.61 -13.38 -4.98
CA PRO A 33 1.06 -12.75 -3.73
C PRO A 33 2.45 -12.09 -3.82
N TRP A 34 3.14 -12.25 -4.96
CA TRP A 34 4.49 -11.75 -5.20
C TRP A 34 4.51 -10.43 -5.99
N GLY A 35 3.32 -9.95 -6.40
CA GLY A 35 3.15 -8.77 -7.24
C GLY A 35 3.75 -8.87 -8.63
N HIS A 36 3.79 -7.74 -9.29
CA HIS A 36 4.40 -7.53 -10.60
C HIS A 36 5.05 -6.16 -10.64
N ARG A 37 5.82 -5.89 -11.70
CA ARG A 37 6.41 -4.57 -11.92
C ARG A 37 5.30 -3.55 -12.18
N GLU A 38 5.37 -2.42 -11.48
CA GLU A 38 4.41 -1.33 -11.59
C GLU A 38 5.13 -0.06 -12.02
N ASP A 39 4.75 0.49 -13.18
CA ASP A 39 5.30 1.74 -13.69
C ASP A 39 4.39 2.93 -13.32
N GLY A 40 4.93 4.15 -13.44
CA GLY A 40 4.19 5.41 -13.23
C GLY A 40 4.02 5.80 -11.75
N LEU A 41 4.78 5.19 -10.86
CA LEU A 41 4.70 5.46 -9.44
C LEU A 41 5.41 6.76 -9.05
N ILE A 42 4.78 7.50 -8.15
CA ILE A 42 5.35 8.70 -7.54
C ILE A 42 5.55 8.47 -6.03
N SER A 43 6.46 9.24 -5.42
CA SER A 43 6.65 9.19 -3.96
C SER A 43 5.41 9.72 -3.23
N LEU A 44 5.22 9.27 -1.99
CA LEU A 44 4.08 9.70 -1.17
C LEU A 44 4.13 11.19 -0.84
N GLU A 45 5.32 11.75 -0.65
CA GLU A 45 5.52 13.19 -0.52
C GLU A 45 5.06 13.94 -1.79
N SER A 46 5.49 13.48 -2.98
CA SER A 46 5.09 14.10 -4.25
C SER A 46 3.58 14.04 -4.44
N ALA A 47 2.96 12.89 -4.12
CA ALA A 47 1.51 12.73 -4.17
C ALA A 47 0.80 13.74 -3.27
N ARG A 48 1.28 13.92 -2.03
CA ARG A 48 0.72 14.92 -1.10
C ARG A 48 0.84 16.34 -1.62
N SER A 49 1.95 16.69 -2.26
CA SER A 49 2.14 18.03 -2.86
C SER A 49 1.22 18.30 -4.04
N LEU A 50 0.70 17.26 -4.70
CA LEU A 50 -0.28 17.38 -5.79
C LEU A 50 -1.71 17.58 -5.29
N PHE A 51 -1.96 17.58 -3.97
CA PHE A 51 -3.30 17.85 -3.46
C PHE A 51 -3.73 19.29 -3.80
N ASP A 52 -4.85 19.40 -4.53
CA ASP A 52 -5.49 20.67 -4.85
C ASP A 52 -6.80 20.78 -4.09
N GLN A 53 -6.83 21.72 -3.12
CA GLN A 53 -8.01 22.00 -2.31
C GLN A 53 -9.19 22.51 -3.15
N SER A 54 -8.92 23.35 -4.16
CA SER A 54 -9.98 23.92 -5.01
C SER A 54 -10.66 22.86 -5.86
N ALA A 55 -9.89 21.94 -6.44
CA ALA A 55 -10.42 20.80 -7.18
C ALA A 55 -11.19 19.84 -6.27
N HIS A 56 -10.73 19.64 -5.03
CA HIS A 56 -11.45 18.83 -4.05
C HIS A 56 -12.82 19.41 -3.67
N ASP A 57 -12.87 20.72 -3.40
CA ASP A 57 -14.11 21.40 -3.03
C ASP A 57 -15.09 21.46 -4.20
N ALA A 58 -14.60 21.71 -5.42
CA ALA A 58 -15.42 21.66 -6.64
C ALA A 58 -16.08 20.28 -6.85
N PHE A 59 -15.31 19.20 -6.71
CA PHE A 59 -15.84 17.83 -6.82
C PHE A 59 -16.89 17.49 -5.74
N LYS A 60 -16.80 18.14 -4.56
CA LYS A 60 -17.76 17.95 -3.48
C LYS A 60 -19.10 18.65 -3.77
N GLU A 61 -19.08 19.75 -4.52
CA GLU A 61 -20.27 20.47 -4.94
C GLU A 61 -20.93 19.83 -6.17
N ASP A 62 -20.12 19.37 -7.12
CA ASP A 62 -20.57 18.69 -8.35
C ASP A 62 -19.64 17.49 -8.66
N ASP A 63 -20.19 16.28 -8.57
CA ASP A 63 -19.45 15.03 -8.78
C ASP A 63 -19.37 14.59 -10.26
N SER A 64 -19.95 15.38 -11.18
CA SER A 64 -20.01 15.03 -12.61
C SER A 64 -18.66 15.12 -13.32
N ASN A 65 -17.75 15.98 -12.85
CA ASN A 65 -16.42 16.15 -13.42
C ASN A 65 -15.34 16.16 -12.34
N ASP A 66 -14.54 15.09 -12.28
CA ASP A 66 -13.44 14.98 -11.32
C ASP A 66 -12.16 15.61 -11.87
N ALA A 67 -11.91 16.87 -11.49
CA ALA A 67 -10.70 17.61 -11.84
C ALA A 67 -9.53 17.37 -10.86
N ARG A 68 -9.70 16.48 -9.87
CA ARG A 68 -8.66 16.26 -8.85
C ARG A 68 -7.45 15.56 -9.46
N PRO A 69 -6.21 15.94 -9.07
CA PRO A 69 -5.02 15.27 -9.55
C PRO A 69 -5.03 13.78 -9.25
N ARG A 70 -4.83 12.96 -10.28
CA ARG A 70 -4.74 11.51 -10.15
C ARG A 70 -3.30 11.09 -9.91
N VAL A 71 -3.11 10.15 -8.98
CA VAL A 71 -1.78 9.65 -8.60
C VAL A 71 -1.77 8.14 -8.52
N LYS A 72 -0.61 7.56 -8.79
CA LYS A 72 -0.32 6.14 -8.57
C LYS A 72 0.81 6.04 -7.55
N VAL A 73 0.53 5.35 -6.45
CA VAL A 73 1.43 5.27 -5.29
C VAL A 73 1.59 3.84 -4.83
N ALA A 74 2.75 3.54 -4.24
CA ALA A 74 3.04 2.25 -3.65
C ALA A 74 3.69 2.44 -2.28
N GLY A 75 3.44 1.49 -1.38
CA GLY A 75 4.02 1.56 -0.05
C GLY A 75 3.65 0.39 0.84
N ARG A 76 4.25 0.35 2.02
CA ARG A 76 3.97 -0.67 3.03
C ARG A 76 2.74 -0.28 3.85
N CYS A 77 1.76 -1.18 3.93
CA CYS A 77 0.61 -1.02 4.80
C CYS A 77 1.05 -1.05 6.28
N ILE A 78 0.96 0.10 6.94
CA ILE A 78 1.25 0.29 8.37
C ILE A 78 -0.01 0.41 9.22
N GLN A 79 -1.16 0.75 8.63
CA GLN A 79 -2.47 0.71 9.28
C GLN A 79 -3.54 0.21 8.32
N HIS A 80 -4.48 -0.59 8.83
CA HIS A 80 -5.61 -1.11 8.07
C HIS A 80 -6.88 -1.13 8.91
N ARG A 81 -7.95 -0.52 8.38
CA ARG A 81 -9.26 -0.44 9.02
C ARG A 81 -10.35 -0.70 7.99
N ALA A 82 -10.92 -1.90 8.00
CA ALA A 82 -12.04 -2.28 7.14
C ALA A 82 -13.38 -1.97 7.84
N MET A 83 -14.23 -1.19 7.20
CA MET A 83 -15.54 -0.72 7.67
C MET A 83 -16.65 -1.14 6.68
N GLY A 84 -16.76 -2.43 6.40
CA GLY A 84 -17.82 -3.00 5.54
C GLY A 84 -17.71 -2.60 4.07
N LYS A 85 -18.18 -1.40 3.72
CA LYS A 85 -18.16 -0.85 2.33
C LYS A 85 -16.99 0.10 2.07
N LEU A 86 -16.30 0.53 3.12
CA LEU A 86 -15.13 1.41 3.05
C LEU A 86 -13.96 0.73 3.75
N THR A 87 -12.77 0.89 3.20
CA THR A 87 -11.54 0.42 3.82
C THR A 87 -10.52 1.56 3.81
N PHE A 88 -9.98 1.88 4.98
CA PHE A 88 -8.94 2.88 5.16
C PHE A 88 -7.62 2.18 5.42
N LEU A 89 -6.59 2.62 4.71
CA LEU A 89 -5.22 2.12 4.81
C LEU A 89 -4.30 3.32 5.03
N VAL A 90 -3.22 3.12 5.78
CA VAL A 90 -2.08 4.04 5.76
C VAL A 90 -0.89 3.28 5.22
N ILE A 91 -0.29 3.83 4.17
CA ILE A 91 0.92 3.29 3.57
C ILE A 91 2.12 4.16 3.90
N ARG A 92 3.29 3.53 3.99
CA ARG A 92 4.59 4.16 4.24
C ARG A 92 5.57 3.84 3.13
N ASP A 93 6.24 4.86 2.62
CA ASP A 93 7.44 4.78 1.78
C ASP A 93 8.64 5.43 2.50
N ASP A 94 9.71 5.72 1.79
CA ASP A 94 10.89 6.42 2.30
C ASP A 94 10.67 7.93 2.52
N THR A 95 9.65 8.50 1.90
CA THR A 95 9.31 9.94 1.96
C THR A 95 8.27 10.26 3.03
N GLY A 96 7.46 9.30 3.44
CA GLY A 96 6.56 9.45 4.58
C GLY A 96 5.35 8.53 4.56
N ASP A 97 4.25 9.03 5.11
CA ASP A 97 2.97 8.33 5.23
C ASP A 97 1.88 9.00 4.39
N LEU A 98 1.01 8.18 3.80
CA LEU A 98 -0.18 8.62 3.06
C LEU A 98 -1.37 7.69 3.33
N GLN A 99 -2.55 8.29 3.53
CA GLN A 99 -3.79 7.56 3.69
C GLN A 99 -4.38 7.18 2.33
N ILE A 100 -4.86 5.94 2.21
CA ILE A 100 -5.59 5.44 1.04
C ILE A 100 -7.00 5.09 1.49
N SER A 101 -7.99 5.60 0.77
CA SER A 101 -9.42 5.35 1.00
C SER A 101 -9.98 4.53 -0.14
N CYS A 102 -10.41 3.30 0.14
CA CYS A 102 -10.99 2.40 -0.84
C CYS A 102 -12.50 2.28 -0.60
N SER A 103 -13.31 2.55 -1.62
CA SER A 103 -14.77 2.38 -1.58
C SER A 103 -15.21 1.23 -2.47
N LYS A 104 -16.11 0.37 -1.95
CA LYS A 104 -16.69 -0.74 -2.73
C LYS A 104 -17.44 -0.25 -3.98
N ALA A 105 -17.96 0.98 -3.96
CA ALA A 105 -18.70 1.55 -5.08
C ALA A 105 -17.78 2.12 -6.19
N ALA A 106 -16.57 2.52 -5.83
CA ALA A 106 -15.64 3.22 -6.75
C ALA A 106 -14.60 2.28 -7.38
N MET A 107 -14.58 0.99 -7.01
CA MET A 107 -13.52 0.06 -7.35
C MET A 107 -14.10 -1.29 -7.80
N PRO A 108 -13.39 -2.04 -8.68
CA PRO A 108 -13.74 -3.42 -8.98
C PRO A 108 -13.87 -4.27 -7.71
N ILE A 109 -14.90 -5.11 -7.65
CA ILE A 109 -15.25 -5.85 -6.42
C ILE A 109 -14.13 -6.77 -5.94
N GLU A 110 -13.35 -7.35 -6.85
CA GLU A 110 -12.22 -8.22 -6.52
C GLU A 110 -11.09 -7.43 -5.86
N GLN A 111 -10.76 -6.26 -6.38
CA GLN A 111 -9.75 -5.37 -5.79
C GLN A 111 -10.18 -4.83 -4.42
N PHE A 112 -11.48 -4.53 -4.25
CA PHE A 112 -12.00 -4.10 -2.95
C PHE A 112 -11.92 -5.22 -1.89
N LYS A 113 -12.21 -6.47 -2.28
CA LYS A 113 -12.05 -7.64 -1.38
C LYS A 113 -10.59 -7.78 -0.94
N VAL A 114 -9.66 -7.63 -1.88
CA VAL A 114 -8.21 -7.62 -1.62
C VAL A 114 -7.86 -6.54 -0.61
N ALA A 115 -8.23 -5.28 -0.85
CA ALA A 115 -7.98 -4.16 0.05
C ALA A 115 -8.53 -4.42 1.47
N SER A 116 -9.69 -5.09 1.57
CA SER A 116 -10.35 -5.40 2.85
C SER A 116 -9.71 -6.55 3.63
N LYS A 117 -8.80 -7.32 3.03
CA LYS A 117 -8.18 -8.52 3.63
C LYS A 117 -6.66 -8.41 3.78
N LEU A 118 -6.10 -7.22 3.68
CA LEU A 118 -4.67 -6.99 3.88
C LEU A 118 -4.22 -7.26 5.30
N ASP A 119 -2.91 -7.46 5.46
CA ASP A 119 -2.23 -7.57 6.73
C ASP A 119 -1.20 -6.45 6.90
N TYR A 120 -0.88 -6.14 8.15
CA TYR A 120 0.23 -5.24 8.47
C TYR A 120 1.54 -5.74 7.87
N GLY A 121 2.22 -4.86 7.14
CA GLY A 121 3.48 -5.13 6.47
C GLY A 121 3.38 -5.47 4.99
N ASP A 122 2.17 -5.72 4.45
CA ASP A 122 1.99 -5.96 3.02
C ASP A 122 2.38 -4.73 2.19
N ILE A 123 2.99 -4.96 1.03
CA ILE A 123 3.25 -3.91 0.05
C ILE A 123 2.05 -3.85 -0.89
N ILE A 124 1.57 -2.64 -1.14
CA ILE A 124 0.40 -2.42 -1.99
C ILE A 124 0.70 -1.32 -3.02
N VAL A 125 -0.08 -1.33 -4.09
CA VAL A 125 -0.14 -0.26 -5.08
C VAL A 125 -1.59 0.21 -5.16
N ALA A 126 -1.78 1.53 -5.13
CA ALA A 126 -3.08 2.16 -5.22
C ALA A 126 -3.02 3.31 -6.23
N GLU A 127 -4.08 3.45 -7.02
CA GLU A 127 -4.27 4.55 -7.94
C GLU A 127 -5.61 5.22 -7.70
N GLY A 128 -5.64 6.55 -7.80
CA GLY A 128 -6.88 7.30 -7.74
C GLY A 128 -6.67 8.80 -7.58
N ALA A 129 -7.77 9.50 -7.33
CA ALA A 129 -7.77 10.94 -7.17
C ALA A 129 -7.27 11.36 -5.79
N MET A 130 -6.44 12.41 -5.74
CA MET A 130 -6.07 13.08 -4.50
C MET A 130 -7.29 13.79 -3.91
N GLY A 131 -7.48 13.68 -2.61
CA GLY A 131 -8.56 14.36 -1.92
C GLY A 131 -8.30 14.49 -0.43
N MET A 132 -9.33 14.88 0.28
CA MET A 132 -9.31 15.01 1.73
C MET A 132 -10.48 14.23 2.33
N THR A 133 -10.26 13.63 3.49
CA THR A 133 -11.34 13.00 4.27
C THR A 133 -12.11 14.05 5.07
N ASN A 134 -13.28 13.68 5.60
CA ASN A 134 -14.07 14.55 6.49
C ASN A 134 -13.32 15.02 7.75
N LYS A 135 -12.20 14.36 8.11
CA LYS A 135 -11.36 14.71 9.25
C LYS A 135 -10.23 15.69 8.90
N GLY A 136 -10.12 16.12 7.64
CA GLY A 136 -9.05 17.00 7.19
C GLY A 136 -7.75 16.29 6.83
N GLU A 137 -7.74 14.96 6.73
CA GLU A 137 -6.56 14.19 6.34
C GLU A 137 -6.51 14.00 4.83
N ILE A 138 -5.40 14.40 4.19
CA ILE A 138 -5.13 14.16 2.76
C ILE A 138 -5.06 12.66 2.50
N CYS A 139 -5.75 12.21 1.46
CA CYS A 139 -5.78 10.82 1.06
C CYS A 139 -5.87 10.63 -0.45
N VAL A 140 -5.56 9.41 -0.90
CA VAL A 140 -5.91 8.94 -2.24
C VAL A 140 -7.26 8.24 -2.18
N TRP A 141 -8.22 8.69 -2.98
CA TRP A 141 -9.48 7.98 -3.22
C TRP A 141 -9.24 6.93 -4.30
N ALA A 142 -8.93 5.71 -3.87
CA ALA A 142 -8.50 4.65 -4.77
C ALA A 142 -9.69 4.07 -5.57
N ASP A 143 -9.53 4.03 -6.89
CA ASP A 143 -10.39 3.31 -7.83
C ASP A 143 -9.72 2.06 -8.40
N SER A 144 -8.39 1.97 -8.29
CA SER A 144 -7.59 0.79 -8.58
C SER A 144 -6.73 0.39 -7.39
N PHE A 145 -6.68 -0.91 -7.12
CA PHE A 145 -5.93 -1.46 -6.00
C PHE A 145 -5.30 -2.82 -6.33
N THR A 146 -4.00 -2.92 -6.10
CA THR A 146 -3.21 -4.11 -6.37
C THR A 146 -2.36 -4.49 -5.16
N LEU A 147 -2.30 -5.78 -4.86
CA LEU A 147 -1.32 -6.31 -3.91
C LEU A 147 0.06 -6.39 -4.57
N GLY A 148 1.03 -5.66 -4.04
CA GLY A 148 2.41 -5.69 -4.51
C GLY A 148 3.22 -6.83 -3.91
N CYS A 149 3.11 -7.11 -2.61
CA CYS A 149 3.76 -8.28 -2.02
C CYS A 149 3.16 -8.62 -0.66
N LYS A 150 2.91 -9.91 -0.41
CA LYS A 150 2.54 -10.40 0.92
C LYS A 150 3.70 -10.44 1.88
N SER A 151 3.53 -9.87 3.06
CA SER A 151 4.50 -10.02 4.15
C SER A 151 4.22 -11.29 4.93
N LEU A 152 5.18 -12.21 4.98
CA LEU A 152 5.07 -13.45 5.75
C LEU A 152 5.43 -13.27 7.24
N GLY A 153 6.24 -12.26 7.57
CA GLY A 153 6.63 -11.93 8.94
C GLY A 153 5.99 -10.63 9.41
N ILE A 154 5.89 -10.48 10.73
CA ILE A 154 5.54 -9.20 11.35
C ILE A 154 6.73 -8.24 11.16
N PRO A 155 6.51 -6.99 10.71
CA PRO A 155 7.55 -5.97 10.79
C PRO A 155 7.93 -5.78 12.26
N THR A 156 9.18 -6.06 12.62
CA THR A 156 9.66 -5.94 14.00
C THR A 156 9.46 -4.52 14.54
N ASP A 157 9.15 -4.43 15.82
CA ASP A 157 8.84 -3.23 16.57
C ASP A 157 10.09 -2.34 16.77
N GLY A 158 10.42 -1.55 15.75
CA GLY A 158 11.15 -0.28 15.87
C GLY A 158 12.57 -0.29 16.44
N LYS A 159 13.12 -1.43 16.88
CA LYS A 159 14.51 -1.55 17.36
C LYS A 159 15.09 -2.88 16.88
N SER A 160 16.19 -2.77 16.14
CA SER A 160 16.96 -3.87 15.56
C SER A 160 16.45 -4.39 14.22
N THR A 161 17.34 -4.25 13.24
CA THR A 161 17.21 -4.61 11.83
C THR A 161 16.18 -3.78 11.07
N PHE A 162 16.61 -2.58 10.69
CA PHE A 162 16.48 -2.14 9.32
C PHE A 162 17.03 -3.27 8.43
N VAL A 163 16.24 -4.32 8.19
CA VAL A 163 16.41 -5.12 6.99
C VAL A 163 16.10 -4.12 5.90
N PRO A 164 17.09 -3.76 5.05
CA PRO A 164 16.80 -2.92 3.91
C PRO A 164 15.84 -3.73 3.04
N SER A 165 14.54 -3.53 3.23
CA SER A 165 13.51 -3.83 2.22
C SER A 165 13.72 -2.98 0.96
N PHE A 166 14.78 -2.18 0.95
CA PHE A 166 15.45 -1.50 -0.15
C PHE A 166 15.66 -2.38 -1.39
N VAL A 167 15.73 -3.70 -1.24
CA VAL A 167 15.86 -4.59 -2.41
C VAL A 167 14.48 -4.92 -3.02
N LEU A 168 13.42 -5.15 -2.24
CA LEU A 168 12.16 -5.63 -2.84
C LEU A 168 11.23 -4.49 -3.34
N ILE A 169 11.17 -3.35 -2.63
CA ILE A 169 10.36 -2.21 -3.11
C ILE A 169 11.10 -1.47 -4.23
N ARG A 170 12.43 -1.42 -4.22
CA ARG A 170 13.19 -0.72 -5.26
C ARG A 170 13.41 -1.56 -6.53
N ILE A 171 13.56 -2.89 -6.43
CA ILE A 171 13.73 -3.76 -7.61
C ILE A 171 12.40 -4.03 -8.34
N VAL A 172 11.26 -4.03 -7.65
CA VAL A 172 9.98 -4.35 -8.30
C VAL A 172 9.23 -3.09 -8.76
N ILE A 173 9.49 -1.91 -8.18
CA ILE A 173 8.53 -0.79 -8.22
C ILE A 173 9.19 0.58 -8.54
N PHE A 174 10.53 0.73 -8.54
CA PHE A 174 11.16 2.06 -8.76
C PHE A 174 12.46 1.98 -9.57
N GLU A 175 12.36 2.17 -10.88
CA GLU A 175 13.53 2.47 -11.71
C GLU A 175 13.43 3.93 -12.16
N ARG A 176 14.04 4.85 -11.38
CA ARG A 176 14.42 6.16 -11.93
C ARG A 176 15.78 6.02 -12.61
N SER A 177 15.78 6.45 -13.86
CA SER A 177 16.91 6.69 -14.75
C SER A 177 18.06 7.48 -14.09
N SER A 178 19.25 7.30 -14.70
CA SER A 178 20.50 8.08 -14.66
C SER A 178 21.35 8.07 -13.38
N GLU A 179 22.32 7.15 -13.35
CA GLU A 179 23.78 7.37 -13.20
C GLU A 179 24.45 6.10 -12.64
N ILE A 180 24.87 5.21 -13.53
CA ILE A 180 25.96 4.27 -13.25
C ILE A 180 27.15 4.78 -14.04
N ILE A 181 28.03 5.48 -13.31
CA ILE A 181 29.37 5.80 -13.73
C ILE A 181 30.11 4.48 -13.98
N LEU A 182 30.41 4.21 -15.25
CA LEU A 182 31.40 3.22 -15.66
C LEU A 182 32.78 3.69 -15.16
N LEU A 183 33.30 3.08 -14.10
CA LEU A 183 34.73 3.05 -13.82
C LEU A 183 35.21 1.61 -14.03
N GLY A 184 35.84 1.41 -15.18
CA GLY A 184 36.36 0.14 -15.64
C GLY A 184 37.12 0.33 -16.96
N SER A 185 38.20 1.10 -16.92
CA SER A 185 39.30 1.10 -17.89
C SER A 185 40.55 1.58 -17.16
#